data_AF-A0A7Z1N7J1-F1
#
_entry.id   AF-A0A7Z1N7J1-F1
#
_cell.length_a   1.000
_cell.length_b   1.000
_cell.length_c   1.000
_cell.angle_alpha   90.00
_cell.angle_beta   90.00
_cell.angle_gamma   90.00
#
_symmetry.space_group_name_H-M   'P 1'
#
loop_
_entity.id
_entity.type
_entity.pdbx_description
1 polymer ?
#
loop_
_entity_poly.entity_id
_entity_poly.type
_entity_poly.pdbx_seq_one_letter_code
_entity_poly.pdbx_strand_id
1 'polypeptide(L)'
;MKDDKNEVIAACLLTEARIFKFYKYFYSHRGPLLDYFDAKLVCYFFKELSKFIYKNRGVFILVDPYLIENLRDANGRIIKNYNNSVIVKMLGKIGYLHQGYTTGYSNKSQIRWISVLDLKDKDENQLLKEMEYQTRRNIKKTIEIGVKVEDLSIEETNRFYKLFQMAEEKHGFHFMNEDYFKRMQEIYKDKAMLKIACIDLNEYQDKLKIQLLKIENEMRTVNRALNENPNSKKNKSKLNQLNMQLSSINNRISKTEELILEDGPVLDLAAALFICTDDEVYYLSSGSNPKYNQYMGAYHLQWHMIKYAKSHNINRYNFYGITGVFSNEADDFGVQQFKKGFNAHVEELIGDFIKPVRPILY
;
A
#
# COMPACT_ATOMS: atom_id res chain seq x y z
N MET A 1 -7.19 -29.28 -10.05
CA MET A 1 -8.21 -30.31 -10.30
C MET A 1 -9.04 -29.89 -11.48
N LYS A 2 -9.56 -30.86 -12.22
CA LYS A 2 -10.44 -30.61 -13.36
C LYS A 2 -11.73 -31.39 -13.21
N ASP A 3 -12.80 -30.88 -13.79
CA ASP A 3 -14.07 -31.59 -13.90
C ASP A 3 -14.06 -32.61 -15.06
N ASP A 4 -15.20 -33.26 -15.29
CA ASP A 4 -15.37 -34.25 -16.36
C ASP A 4 -15.25 -33.66 -17.77
N LYS A 5 -15.37 -32.32 -17.90
CA LYS A 5 -15.19 -31.58 -19.15
C LYS A 5 -13.75 -31.08 -19.33
N ASN A 6 -12.84 -31.46 -18.43
CA ASN A 6 -11.43 -31.06 -18.44
C ASN A 6 -11.21 -29.55 -18.15
N GLU A 7 -12.20 -28.88 -17.55
CA GLU A 7 -12.13 -27.48 -17.09
C GLU A 7 -11.51 -27.41 -15.70
N VAL A 8 -10.66 -26.40 -15.45
CA VAL A 8 -9.99 -26.26 -14.14
C VAL A 8 -10.96 -25.67 -13.11
N ILE A 9 -11.31 -26.47 -12.10
CA ILE A 9 -12.23 -26.08 -11.01
C ILE A 9 -11.51 -25.77 -9.68
N ALA A 10 -10.22 -26.08 -9.59
CA ALA A 10 -9.39 -25.74 -8.44
C ALA A 10 -7.90 -25.73 -8.82
N ALA A 11 -7.14 -24.79 -8.30
CA ALA A 11 -5.69 -24.67 -8.54
C ALA A 11 -4.95 -24.25 -7.27
N CYS A 12 -3.67 -24.58 -7.16
CA CYS A 12 -2.82 -24.12 -6.06
C CYS A 12 -1.37 -24.07 -6.52
N LEU A 13 -0.73 -22.93 -6.33
CA LEU A 13 0.72 -22.84 -6.39
C LEU A 13 1.29 -23.44 -5.11
N LEU A 14 2.35 -24.23 -5.23
CA LEU A 14 3.06 -24.79 -4.08
C LEU A 14 4.55 -24.50 -4.24
N THR A 15 5.19 -24.08 -3.16
CA THR A 15 6.65 -24.16 -3.04
C THR A 15 7.02 -25.23 -2.04
N GLU A 16 8.21 -25.78 -2.21
CA GLU A 16 8.80 -26.74 -1.31
C GLU A 16 10.19 -26.28 -0.86
N ALA A 17 10.57 -26.63 0.36
CA ALA A 17 11.93 -26.47 0.85
C ALA A 17 12.38 -27.71 1.61
N ARG A 18 13.67 -28.05 1.47
CA ARG A 18 14.24 -29.28 2.04
C ARG A 18 14.35 -29.18 3.56
N ILE A 19 14.01 -30.28 4.22
CA ILE A 19 14.24 -30.53 5.66
C ILE A 19 14.78 -31.95 5.82
N PHE A 20 15.54 -32.22 6.88
CA PHE A 20 16.13 -33.54 7.15
C PHE A 20 16.75 -34.21 5.90
N LYS A 21 17.61 -33.47 5.19
CA LYS A 21 18.31 -33.84 3.93
C LYS A 21 17.40 -34.12 2.72
N PHE A 22 16.45 -35.06 2.82
CA PHE A 22 15.65 -35.58 1.70
C PHE A 22 14.13 -35.41 1.86
N TYR A 23 13.68 -34.97 3.03
CA TYR A 23 12.29 -34.59 3.26
C TYR A 23 12.07 -33.12 2.89
N LYS A 24 10.80 -32.72 2.85
CA LYS A 24 10.41 -31.36 2.48
C LYS A 24 9.27 -30.86 3.37
N TYR A 25 9.15 -29.55 3.51
CA TYR A 25 7.87 -28.93 3.84
C TYR A 25 7.33 -28.20 2.61
N PHE A 26 6.02 -28.02 2.56
CA PHE A 26 5.33 -27.32 1.48
C PHE A 26 4.55 -26.12 2.01
N TYR A 27 4.36 -25.12 1.15
CA TYR A 27 3.58 -23.92 1.43
C TYR A 27 2.72 -23.53 0.23
N SER A 28 1.47 -23.10 0.47
CA SER A 28 0.45 -22.86 -0.56
C SER A 28 0.30 -21.42 -1.06
N HIS A 29 1.04 -20.45 -0.50
CA HIS A 29 1.06 -19.05 -0.97
C HIS A 29 -0.34 -18.47 -1.22
N ARG A 30 -1.17 -18.35 -0.17
CA ARG A 30 -2.57 -17.89 -0.25
C ARG A 30 -3.54 -18.82 -0.99
N GLY A 31 -3.05 -19.94 -1.52
CA GLY A 31 -3.87 -20.97 -2.12
C GLY A 31 -4.43 -21.97 -1.09
N PRO A 32 -5.31 -22.87 -1.55
CA PRO A 32 -5.74 -23.04 -2.94
C PRO A 32 -6.80 -22.02 -3.41
N LEU A 33 -6.88 -21.82 -4.72
CA LEU A 33 -7.98 -21.12 -5.38
C LEU A 33 -9.03 -22.16 -5.81
N LEU A 34 -10.20 -22.10 -5.18
CA LEU A 34 -11.35 -22.97 -5.44
C LEU A 34 -12.62 -22.33 -4.85
N ASP A 35 -13.79 -22.86 -5.20
CA ASP A 35 -15.04 -22.44 -4.57
C ASP A 35 -15.16 -23.01 -3.15
N TYR A 36 -15.02 -22.14 -2.15
CA TYR A 36 -15.12 -22.50 -0.74
C TYR A 36 -16.56 -22.76 -0.27
N PHE A 37 -17.58 -22.43 -1.08
CA PHE A 37 -18.97 -22.79 -0.80
C PHE A 37 -19.28 -24.25 -1.19
N ASP A 38 -18.51 -24.86 -2.09
CA ASP A 38 -18.59 -26.29 -2.39
C ASP A 38 -17.76 -27.11 -1.39
N ALA A 39 -18.39 -27.48 -0.28
CA ALA A 39 -17.76 -28.29 0.76
C ALA A 39 -17.22 -29.65 0.26
N LYS A 40 -17.82 -30.24 -0.80
CA LYS A 40 -17.33 -31.50 -1.37
C LYS A 40 -16.03 -31.28 -2.12
N LEU A 41 -15.98 -30.24 -2.95
CA LEU A 41 -14.77 -29.84 -3.67
C LEU A 41 -13.64 -29.50 -2.70
N VAL A 42 -13.91 -28.66 -1.69
CA VAL A 42 -12.92 -28.28 -0.67
C VAL A 42 -12.36 -29.54 0.01
N CYS A 43 -13.23 -30.40 0.55
CA CYS A 43 -12.80 -31.61 1.26
C CYS A 43 -12.00 -32.56 0.36
N TYR A 44 -12.43 -32.74 -0.89
CA TYR A 44 -11.70 -33.57 -1.85
C TYR A 44 -10.32 -32.98 -2.17
N PHE A 45 -10.25 -31.68 -2.48
CA PHE A 45 -9.00 -30.99 -2.82
C PHE A 45 -7.96 -31.15 -1.71
N PHE A 46 -8.33 -30.85 -0.46
CA PHE A 46 -7.39 -30.92 0.67
C PHE A 46 -6.97 -32.37 1.01
N LYS A 47 -7.84 -33.37 0.79
CA LYS A 47 -7.47 -34.79 0.91
C LYS A 47 -6.46 -35.20 -0.15
N GLU A 48 -6.69 -34.84 -1.41
CA GLU A 48 -5.76 -35.14 -2.50
C GLU A 48 -4.45 -34.36 -2.38
N LEU A 49 -4.51 -33.11 -1.90
CA LEU A 49 -3.33 -32.34 -1.55
C LEU A 49 -2.49 -33.08 -0.51
N SER A 50 -3.08 -33.53 0.61
CA SER A 50 -2.34 -34.33 1.61
C SER A 50 -1.63 -35.55 1.01
N LYS A 51 -2.29 -36.27 0.10
CA LYS A 51 -1.69 -37.42 -0.60
C LYS A 51 -0.54 -37.00 -1.50
N PHE A 52 -0.70 -35.91 -2.25
CA PHE A 52 0.34 -35.34 -3.10
C PHE A 52 1.58 -34.96 -2.27
N ILE A 53 1.39 -34.27 -1.15
CA ILE A 53 2.48 -33.87 -0.25
C ILE A 53 3.20 -35.10 0.31
N TYR A 54 2.46 -36.11 0.78
CA TYR A 54 3.05 -37.34 1.29
C TYR A 54 3.91 -38.08 0.23
N LYS A 55 3.40 -38.20 -1.00
CA LYS A 55 4.08 -38.84 -2.14
C LYS A 55 5.37 -38.10 -2.52
N ASN A 56 5.38 -36.78 -2.40
CA ASN A 56 6.54 -35.94 -2.71
C ASN A 56 7.51 -35.74 -1.52
N ARG A 57 7.56 -36.71 -0.59
CA ARG A 57 8.43 -36.68 0.60
C ARG A 57 8.18 -35.46 1.51
N GLY A 58 6.96 -34.93 1.50
CA GLY A 58 6.55 -33.91 2.46
C GLY A 58 6.41 -34.48 3.87
N VAL A 59 6.80 -33.69 4.87
CA VAL A 59 6.55 -33.95 6.30
C VAL A 59 5.28 -33.23 6.75
N PHE A 60 5.15 -31.97 6.36
CA PHE A 60 3.96 -31.17 6.60
C PHE A 60 3.73 -30.17 5.46
N ILE A 61 2.52 -29.63 5.40
CA ILE A 61 2.16 -28.49 4.56
C ILE A 61 1.55 -27.38 5.43
N LEU A 62 1.99 -26.14 5.18
CA LEU A 62 1.36 -24.92 5.65
C LEU A 62 0.42 -24.40 4.56
N VAL A 63 -0.83 -24.11 4.91
CA VAL A 63 -1.81 -23.52 3.99
C VAL A 63 -2.48 -22.31 4.63
N ASP A 64 -2.63 -21.23 3.87
CA ASP A 64 -3.11 -19.93 4.36
C ASP A 64 -4.12 -19.30 3.37
N PRO A 65 -5.22 -20.01 3.06
CA PRO A 65 -6.10 -19.65 1.96
C PRO A 65 -6.62 -18.21 2.07
N TYR A 66 -6.74 -17.53 0.93
CA TYR A 66 -7.29 -16.17 0.83
C TYR A 66 -8.81 -16.15 1.03
N LEU A 67 -9.24 -16.51 2.24
CA LEU A 67 -10.64 -16.55 2.65
C LEU A 67 -10.86 -15.52 3.75
N ILE A 68 -11.79 -14.60 3.53
CA ILE A 68 -12.13 -13.53 4.48
C ILE A 68 -12.98 -14.12 5.62
N GLU A 69 -12.52 -13.93 6.86
CA GLU A 69 -13.25 -14.26 8.08
C GLU A 69 -14.11 -13.09 8.55
N ASN A 70 -13.52 -11.88 8.62
CA ASN A 70 -14.24 -10.67 9.00
C ASN A 70 -13.95 -9.52 8.04
N LEU A 71 -14.99 -8.79 7.69
CA LEU A 71 -14.90 -7.43 7.18
C LEU A 71 -14.99 -6.48 8.36
N ARG A 72 -14.06 -5.53 8.45
CA ARG A 72 -13.94 -4.58 9.55
C ARG A 72 -13.79 -3.15 9.03
N ASP A 73 -14.18 -2.20 9.86
CA ASP A 73 -13.84 -0.79 9.62
C ASP A 73 -12.34 -0.55 9.90
N ALA A 74 -11.86 0.65 9.56
CA ALA A 74 -10.47 1.04 9.76
C ALA A 74 -10.06 1.15 11.24
N ASN A 75 -10.99 1.05 12.19
CA ASN A 75 -10.73 1.02 13.64
C ASN A 75 -10.85 -0.39 14.21
N GLY A 76 -10.96 -1.41 13.36
CA GLY A 76 -11.00 -2.82 13.76
C GLY A 76 -12.38 -3.33 14.17
N ARG A 77 -13.45 -2.54 14.08
CA ARG A 77 -14.81 -2.99 14.44
C ARG A 77 -15.37 -3.88 13.34
N ILE A 78 -15.99 -5.00 13.72
CA ILE A 78 -16.59 -5.94 12.75
C ILE A 78 -17.80 -5.28 12.09
N ILE A 79 -17.75 -5.17 10.77
CA ILE A 79 -18.88 -4.80 9.91
C ILE A 79 -19.65 -6.05 9.52
N LYS A 80 -18.93 -7.13 9.14
CA LYS A 80 -19.52 -8.40 8.72
C LYS A 80 -18.62 -9.56 9.12
N ASN A 81 -19.20 -10.62 9.67
CA ASN A 81 -18.54 -11.89 9.94
C ASN A 81 -19.04 -12.93 8.93
N TYR A 82 -18.12 -13.62 8.26
CA TYR A 82 -18.45 -14.66 7.26
C TYR A 82 -18.61 -16.05 7.87
N ASN A 83 -18.21 -16.24 9.13
CA ASN A 83 -18.32 -17.46 9.92
C ASN A 83 -17.83 -18.70 9.18
N ASN A 84 -16.52 -18.77 8.89
CA ASN A 84 -15.94 -19.93 8.23
C ASN A 84 -15.70 -21.10 9.19
N SER A 85 -16.38 -21.14 10.36
CA SER A 85 -16.19 -22.19 11.36
C SER A 85 -16.48 -23.60 10.82
N VAL A 86 -17.38 -23.73 9.84
CA VAL A 86 -17.65 -24.99 9.14
C VAL A 86 -16.42 -25.47 8.38
N ILE A 87 -15.74 -24.57 7.66
CA ILE A 87 -14.51 -24.88 6.92
C ILE A 87 -13.40 -25.26 7.91
N VAL A 88 -13.20 -24.48 8.98
CA VAL A 88 -12.21 -24.79 10.03
C VAL A 88 -12.43 -26.20 10.61
N LYS A 89 -13.67 -26.52 10.99
CA LYS A 89 -14.01 -27.85 11.54
C LYS A 89 -13.82 -28.96 10.51
N MET A 90 -14.21 -28.73 9.27
CA MET A 90 -14.08 -29.71 8.19
C MET A 90 -12.61 -30.02 7.89
N LEU A 91 -11.77 -28.99 7.75
CA LEU A 91 -10.33 -29.11 7.56
C LEU A 91 -9.67 -29.79 8.77
N GLY A 92 -10.09 -29.44 9.99
CA GLY A 92 -9.66 -30.10 11.22
C GLY A 92 -9.93 -31.60 11.24
N LYS A 93 -11.11 -32.05 10.76
CA LYS A 93 -11.46 -33.49 10.67
C LYS A 93 -10.54 -34.29 9.74
N ILE A 94 -9.96 -33.65 8.73
CA ILE A 94 -8.97 -34.26 7.83
C ILE A 94 -7.52 -33.93 8.26
N GLY A 95 -7.37 -33.30 9.42
CA GLY A 95 -6.12 -33.06 10.15
C GLY A 95 -5.35 -31.81 9.74
N TYR A 96 -5.98 -30.88 9.01
CA TYR A 96 -5.44 -29.52 8.83
C TYR A 96 -5.82 -28.70 10.06
N LEU A 97 -4.83 -28.46 10.92
CA LEU A 97 -5.01 -27.82 12.22
C LEU A 97 -4.89 -26.30 12.07
N HIS A 98 -5.92 -25.56 12.44
CA HIS A 98 -5.90 -24.09 12.45
C HIS A 98 -4.90 -23.58 13.48
N GLN A 99 -4.11 -22.57 13.11
CA GLN A 99 -3.03 -22.03 13.95
C GLN A 99 -3.48 -20.88 14.86
N GLY A 100 -4.78 -20.60 14.91
CA GLY A 100 -5.36 -19.52 15.70
C GLY A 100 -5.45 -18.20 14.93
N TYR A 101 -6.02 -17.21 15.61
CA TYR A 101 -6.31 -15.90 15.03
C TYR A 101 -5.23 -14.88 15.40
N THR A 102 -4.09 -14.96 14.72
CA THR A 102 -2.91 -14.13 14.99
C THR A 102 -3.08 -12.67 14.57
N THR A 103 -2.35 -11.80 15.27
CA THR A 103 -2.09 -10.38 14.96
C THR A 103 -0.58 -10.14 14.93
N GLY A 104 -0.16 -9.00 14.41
CA GLY A 104 1.25 -8.63 14.26
C GLY A 104 1.92 -9.29 13.07
N TYR A 105 3.15 -8.88 12.80
CA TYR A 105 3.99 -9.49 11.77
C TYR A 105 4.60 -10.80 12.28
N SER A 106 4.71 -11.80 11.40
CA SER A 106 5.28 -13.09 11.71
C SER A 106 6.34 -13.46 10.68
N ASN A 107 7.45 -14.04 11.15
CA ASN A 107 8.48 -14.61 10.27
C ASN A 107 8.06 -15.96 9.66
N LYS A 108 6.92 -16.52 10.10
CA LYS A 108 6.46 -17.86 9.74
C LYS A 108 5.12 -17.89 9.00
N SER A 109 4.37 -16.79 9.05
CA SER A 109 3.00 -16.70 8.53
C SER A 109 2.80 -15.40 7.77
N GLN A 110 1.93 -15.44 6.77
CA GLN A 110 1.48 -14.21 6.13
C GLN A 110 0.56 -13.43 7.08
N ILE A 111 0.57 -12.11 6.92
CA ILE A 111 -0.27 -11.22 7.70
C ILE A 111 -1.76 -11.49 7.44
N ARG A 112 -2.57 -11.60 8.48
CA ARG A 112 -4.01 -11.91 8.34
C ARG A 112 -4.87 -10.69 8.00
N TRP A 113 -4.33 -9.49 8.13
CA TRP A 113 -5.11 -8.25 8.11
C TRP A 113 -4.70 -7.40 6.92
N ILE A 114 -5.63 -7.22 5.99
CA ILE A 114 -5.38 -6.55 4.71
C ILE A 114 -6.23 -5.28 4.66
N SER A 115 -5.60 -4.13 4.39
CA SER A 115 -6.33 -2.87 4.21
C SER A 115 -6.65 -2.67 2.73
N VAL A 116 -7.93 -2.47 2.41
CA VAL A 116 -8.45 -2.47 1.04
C VAL A 116 -9.36 -1.28 0.83
N LEU A 117 -9.22 -0.61 -0.31
CA LEU A 117 -10.14 0.40 -0.80
C LEU A 117 -10.96 -0.21 -1.96
N ASP A 118 -12.28 -0.24 -1.76
CA ASP A 118 -13.23 -0.60 -2.82
C ASP A 118 -13.44 0.56 -3.78
N LEU A 119 -13.15 0.30 -5.06
CA LEU A 119 -13.24 1.25 -6.17
C LEU A 119 -14.49 1.02 -7.04
N LYS A 120 -15.22 -0.07 -6.80
CA LYS A 120 -16.38 -0.46 -7.59
C LYS A 120 -17.45 0.63 -7.53
N ASP A 121 -18.05 0.93 -8.69
CA ASP A 121 -19.18 1.85 -8.83
C ASP A 121 -18.93 3.29 -8.28
N LYS A 122 -17.66 3.70 -8.14
CA LYS A 122 -17.25 5.04 -7.69
C LYS A 122 -16.41 5.74 -8.75
N ASP A 123 -16.66 7.03 -8.99
CA ASP A 123 -15.78 7.88 -9.80
C ASP A 123 -14.67 8.52 -8.95
N GLU A 124 -13.70 9.18 -9.60
CA GLU A 124 -12.58 9.84 -8.91
C GLU A 124 -13.03 10.93 -7.93
N ASN A 125 -14.10 11.67 -8.24
CA ASN A 125 -14.59 12.74 -7.39
C ASN A 125 -15.22 12.19 -6.11
N GLN A 126 -16.00 11.11 -6.23
CA GLN A 126 -16.59 10.41 -5.11
C GLN A 126 -15.50 9.81 -4.22
N LEU A 127 -14.52 9.11 -4.79
CA LEU A 127 -13.39 8.56 -4.05
C LEU A 127 -12.68 9.66 -3.24
N LEU A 128 -12.33 10.77 -3.88
CA LEU A 128 -11.65 11.89 -3.21
C LEU A 128 -12.50 12.53 -2.11
N LYS A 129 -13.83 12.57 -2.29
CA LYS A 129 -14.79 13.11 -1.31
C LYS A 129 -14.94 12.21 -0.09
N GLU A 130 -14.92 10.89 -0.29
CA GLU A 130 -15.01 9.87 0.77
C GLU A 130 -13.74 9.78 1.64
N MET A 131 -12.58 10.21 1.12
CA MET A 131 -11.35 10.30 1.91
C MET A 131 -11.47 11.27 3.09
N GLU A 132 -10.68 11.01 4.13
CA GLU A 132 -10.53 11.93 5.24
C GLU A 132 -10.04 13.31 4.75
N TYR A 133 -10.48 14.36 5.44
CA TYR A 133 -10.19 15.73 5.06
C TYR A 133 -8.69 15.99 4.86
N GLN A 134 -7.86 15.50 5.79
CA GLN A 134 -6.41 15.72 5.71
C GLN A 134 -5.77 14.99 4.53
N THR A 135 -6.21 13.76 4.22
CA THR A 135 -5.75 12.99 3.05
C THR A 135 -6.09 13.71 1.76
N ARG A 136 -7.35 14.13 1.58
CA ARG A 136 -7.77 14.92 0.41
C ARG A 136 -6.99 16.23 0.31
N ARG A 137 -6.76 16.91 1.42
CA ARG A 137 -5.98 18.16 1.46
C ARG A 137 -4.52 17.93 1.04
N ASN A 138 -3.90 16.87 1.52
CA ASN A 138 -2.52 16.50 1.17
C ASN A 138 -2.40 16.19 -0.32
N ILE A 139 -3.33 15.40 -0.88
CA ILE A 139 -3.39 15.10 -2.33
C ILE A 139 -3.54 16.39 -3.16
N LYS A 140 -4.45 17.29 -2.78
CA LYS A 140 -4.63 18.56 -3.50
C LYS A 140 -3.38 19.44 -3.45
N LYS A 141 -2.72 19.49 -2.30
CA LYS A 141 -1.46 20.22 -2.12
C LYS A 141 -0.37 19.69 -3.05
N THR A 142 -0.24 18.36 -3.21
CA THR A 142 0.81 17.79 -4.07
C THR A 142 0.61 18.15 -5.54
N ILE A 143 -0.64 18.16 -6.00
CA ILE A 143 -1.00 18.61 -7.35
C ILE A 143 -0.66 20.09 -7.55
N GLU A 144 -1.01 20.95 -6.58
CA GLU A 144 -0.74 22.39 -6.64
C GLU A 144 0.77 22.69 -6.75
N ILE A 145 1.58 22.07 -5.89
CA ILE A 145 3.03 22.30 -5.86
C ILE A 145 3.76 21.63 -7.03
N GLY A 146 3.13 20.66 -7.71
CA GLY A 146 3.68 20.02 -8.91
C GLY A 146 4.49 18.76 -8.65
N VAL A 147 4.12 17.98 -7.63
CA VAL A 147 4.62 16.61 -7.50
C VAL A 147 4.15 15.81 -8.72
N LYS A 148 5.04 14.99 -9.27
CA LYS A 148 4.78 14.10 -10.41
C LYS A 148 5.04 12.65 -10.00
N VAL A 149 4.56 11.71 -10.79
CA VAL A 149 4.91 10.28 -10.66
C VAL A 149 5.58 9.82 -11.95
N GLU A 150 6.69 9.12 -11.80
CA GLU A 150 7.47 8.50 -12.87
C GLU A 150 7.45 6.97 -12.73
N ASP A 151 7.63 6.31 -13.86
CA ASP A 151 7.81 4.86 -13.95
C ASP A 151 9.30 4.58 -13.93
N LEU A 152 9.75 3.70 -13.02
CA LEU A 152 11.15 3.33 -12.95
C LEU A 152 11.39 2.06 -13.77
N SER A 153 12.37 2.12 -14.67
CA SER A 153 12.86 0.93 -15.35
C SER A 153 13.61 0.00 -14.38
N ILE A 154 13.98 -1.19 -14.85
CA ILE A 154 14.78 -2.14 -14.05
C ILE A 154 16.13 -1.52 -13.68
N GLU A 155 16.74 -0.75 -14.58
CA GLU A 155 18.01 -0.05 -14.37
C GLU A 155 17.91 1.04 -13.29
N GLU A 156 16.72 1.60 -13.09
CA GLU A 156 16.45 2.65 -12.09
C GLU A 156 15.94 2.10 -10.75
N THR A 157 15.91 0.77 -10.57
CA THR A 157 15.45 0.12 -9.31
C THR A 157 16.16 0.67 -8.08
N ASN A 158 17.42 1.08 -8.21
CA ASN A 158 18.21 1.65 -7.11
C ASN A 158 17.59 2.93 -6.53
N ARG A 159 16.87 3.74 -7.33
CA ARG A 159 16.18 4.96 -6.84
C ARG A 159 15.07 4.60 -5.85
N PHE A 160 14.25 3.61 -6.20
CA PHE A 160 13.28 3.02 -5.28
C PHE A 160 13.97 2.40 -4.06
N TYR A 161 15.03 1.60 -4.28
CA TYR A 161 15.67 0.83 -3.22
C TYR A 161 16.26 1.73 -2.13
N LYS A 162 16.87 2.87 -2.48
CA LYS A 162 17.36 3.88 -1.51
C LYS A 162 16.24 4.36 -0.57
N LEU A 163 15.05 4.65 -1.11
CA LEU A 163 13.91 5.07 -0.30
C LEU A 163 13.36 3.92 0.55
N PHE A 164 13.35 2.71 0.02
CA PHE A 164 12.94 1.51 0.73
C PHE A 164 13.85 1.22 1.94
N GLN A 165 15.17 1.36 1.77
CA GLN A 165 16.15 1.21 2.87
C GLN A 165 15.90 2.19 4.01
N MET A 166 15.53 3.44 3.73
CA MET A 166 15.15 4.41 4.78
C MET A 166 13.94 3.95 5.60
N ALA A 167 13.00 3.22 4.98
CA ALA A 167 11.86 2.65 5.68
C ALA A 167 12.27 1.42 6.50
N GLU A 168 13.10 0.54 5.95
CA GLU A 168 13.70 -0.60 6.66
C GLU A 168 14.43 -0.19 7.95
N GLU A 169 15.32 0.82 7.85
CA GLU A 169 16.06 1.38 8.99
C GLU A 169 15.13 1.94 10.06
N LYS A 170 14.10 2.69 9.64
CA LYS A 170 13.12 3.28 10.56
C LYS A 170 12.33 2.23 11.33
N HIS A 171 12.03 1.10 10.70
CA HIS A 171 11.15 0.07 11.24
C HIS A 171 11.92 -1.15 11.78
N GLY A 172 13.26 -1.15 11.71
CA GLY A 172 14.12 -2.17 12.33
C GLY A 172 14.05 -3.54 11.66
N PHE A 173 13.77 -3.61 10.35
CA PHE A 173 13.77 -4.86 9.59
C PHE A 173 14.66 -4.76 8.35
N HIS A 174 15.37 -5.83 8.00
CA HIS A 174 16.06 -5.99 6.73
C HIS A 174 15.60 -7.28 6.09
N PHE A 175 14.85 -7.18 4.99
CA PHE A 175 14.24 -8.36 4.38
C PHE A 175 14.62 -8.54 2.91
N MET A 176 14.73 -7.46 2.14
CA MET A 176 14.88 -7.56 0.67
C MET A 176 16.03 -6.71 0.16
N ASN A 177 16.85 -7.30 -0.72
CA ASN A 177 17.90 -6.58 -1.43
C ASN A 177 17.39 -6.01 -2.77
N GLU A 178 18.17 -5.14 -3.40
CA GLU A 178 17.80 -4.54 -4.70
C GLU A 178 17.47 -5.60 -5.77
N ASP A 179 18.25 -6.69 -5.82
CA ASP A 179 18.06 -7.76 -6.79
C ASP A 179 16.70 -8.46 -6.66
N TYR A 180 16.11 -8.48 -5.47
CA TYR A 180 14.75 -8.99 -5.29
C TYR A 180 13.75 -8.18 -6.12
N PHE A 181 13.84 -6.86 -6.09
CA PHE A 181 12.91 -5.97 -6.80
C PHE A 181 13.15 -6.00 -8.32
N LYS A 182 14.41 -6.11 -8.76
CA LYS A 182 14.74 -6.34 -10.18
C LYS A 182 14.10 -7.64 -10.70
N ARG A 183 14.28 -8.74 -9.98
CA ARG A 183 13.65 -10.03 -10.33
C ARG A 183 12.14 -9.95 -10.36
N MET A 184 11.51 -9.17 -9.47
CA MET A 184 10.06 -8.97 -9.51
C MET A 184 9.61 -8.31 -10.81
N GLN A 185 10.30 -7.25 -11.26
CA GLN A 185 10.01 -6.63 -12.56
C GLN A 185 10.28 -7.58 -13.74
N GLU A 186 11.34 -8.38 -13.71
CA GLU A 186 11.64 -9.36 -14.76
C GLU A 186 10.57 -10.46 -14.87
N ILE A 187 10.10 -10.96 -13.73
CA ILE A 187 9.14 -12.07 -13.66
C ILE A 187 7.72 -11.59 -14.02
N TYR A 188 7.28 -10.48 -13.42
CA TYR A 188 5.92 -9.98 -13.56
C TYR A 188 5.74 -8.98 -14.72
N LYS A 189 6.85 -8.46 -15.28
CA LYS A 189 6.86 -7.55 -16.44
C LYS A 189 5.92 -6.37 -16.25
N ASP A 190 4.97 -6.18 -17.15
CA ASP A 190 3.95 -5.13 -17.14
C ASP A 190 3.04 -5.18 -15.90
N LYS A 191 2.99 -6.31 -15.19
CA LYS A 191 2.25 -6.44 -13.93
C LYS A 191 3.02 -5.96 -12.71
N ALA A 192 4.33 -5.74 -12.78
CA ALA A 192 5.12 -5.18 -11.68
C ALA A 192 5.61 -3.78 -12.04
N MET A 193 5.06 -2.78 -11.37
CA MET A 193 5.36 -1.37 -11.62
C MET A 193 6.12 -0.77 -10.44
N LEU A 194 7.38 -0.38 -10.65
CA LEU A 194 8.05 0.55 -9.75
C LEU A 194 7.66 1.97 -10.13
N LYS A 195 7.10 2.69 -9.17
CA LYS A 195 6.67 4.07 -9.34
C LYS A 195 7.36 4.94 -8.30
N ILE A 196 7.78 6.14 -8.70
CA ILE A 196 8.37 7.14 -7.82
C ILE A 196 7.64 8.46 -7.93
N ALA A 197 7.31 9.06 -6.79
CA ALA A 197 6.84 10.43 -6.71
C ALA A 197 8.04 11.36 -6.51
N CYS A 198 8.19 12.33 -7.41
CA CYS A 198 9.27 13.30 -7.43
C CYS A 198 8.73 14.74 -7.49
N ILE A 199 9.56 15.72 -7.12
CA ILE A 199 9.28 17.14 -7.35
C ILE A 199 10.51 17.81 -7.96
N ASP A 200 10.30 18.57 -9.03
CA ASP A 200 11.29 19.48 -9.58
C ASP A 200 11.21 20.82 -8.82
N LEU A 201 12.27 21.14 -8.09
CA LEU A 201 12.39 22.32 -7.27
C LEU A 201 12.58 23.59 -8.09
N ASN A 202 13.12 23.52 -9.31
CA ASN A 202 13.20 24.67 -10.20
C ASN A 202 11.78 25.03 -10.68
N GLU A 203 11.01 24.05 -11.15
CA GLU A 203 9.60 24.27 -11.53
C GLU A 203 8.77 24.80 -10.34
N TYR A 204 9.00 24.26 -9.15
CA TYR A 204 8.34 24.72 -7.94
C TYR A 204 8.76 26.14 -7.56
N GLN A 205 10.04 26.49 -7.68
CA GLN A 205 10.54 27.83 -7.43
C GLN A 205 9.94 28.84 -8.41
N ASP A 206 9.82 28.50 -9.70
CA ASP A 206 9.17 29.35 -10.70
C ASP A 206 7.71 29.63 -10.34
N LYS A 207 6.97 28.62 -9.87
CA LYS A 207 5.62 28.83 -9.34
C LYS A 207 5.60 29.79 -8.15
N LEU A 208 6.55 29.67 -7.23
CA LEU A 208 6.66 30.57 -6.07
C LEU A 208 6.98 32.01 -6.51
N LYS A 209 7.89 32.20 -7.47
CA LYS A 209 8.23 33.51 -8.05
C LYS A 209 7.03 34.16 -8.74
N ILE A 210 6.21 33.37 -9.45
CA ILE A 210 4.95 33.86 -10.04
C ILE A 210 3.96 34.30 -8.94
N GLN A 211 3.85 33.54 -7.85
CA GLN A 211 3.00 33.91 -6.71
C GLN A 211 3.51 35.19 -6.02
N LEU A 212 4.83 35.32 -5.86
CA LEU A 212 5.48 36.51 -5.32
C LEU A 212 5.13 37.76 -6.14
N LEU A 213 5.29 37.70 -7.47
CA LEU A 213 4.94 38.82 -8.36
C LEU A 213 3.46 39.24 -8.25
N LYS A 214 2.55 38.27 -8.07
CA LYS A 214 1.11 38.56 -7.86
C LYS A 214 0.88 39.31 -6.56
N ILE A 215 1.50 38.85 -5.46
CA ILE A 215 1.39 39.51 -4.14
C ILE A 215 1.96 40.93 -4.20
N GLU A 216 3.13 41.11 -4.82
CA GLU A 216 3.75 42.43 -4.96
C GLU A 216 2.86 43.40 -5.76
N ASN A 217 2.23 42.93 -6.84
CA ASN A 217 1.28 43.74 -7.61
C ASN A 217 0.00 44.08 -6.82
N GLU A 218 -0.55 43.13 -6.05
CA GLU A 218 -1.67 43.39 -5.14
C GLU A 218 -1.27 44.43 -4.08
N MET A 219 -0.08 44.31 -3.50
CA MET A 219 0.44 45.25 -2.51
C MET A 219 0.59 46.66 -3.08
N ARG A 220 1.13 46.81 -4.30
CA ARG A 220 1.20 48.12 -4.99
C ARG A 220 -0.18 48.75 -5.12
N THR A 221 -1.18 47.95 -5.50
CA THR A 221 -2.57 48.40 -5.65
C THR A 221 -3.18 48.85 -4.31
N VAL A 222 -2.98 48.06 -3.25
CA VAL A 222 -3.49 48.37 -1.90
C VAL A 222 -2.78 49.60 -1.32
N ASN A 223 -1.48 49.75 -1.53
CA ASN A 223 -0.71 50.91 -1.11
C ASN A 223 -1.18 52.19 -1.81
N ARG A 224 -1.47 52.15 -3.12
CA ARG A 224 -2.06 53.30 -3.83
C ARG A 224 -3.42 53.69 -3.22
N ALA A 225 -4.28 52.72 -2.93
CA ALA A 225 -5.57 52.97 -2.30
C ALA A 225 -5.45 53.50 -0.84
N LEU A 226 -4.37 53.15 -0.12
CA LEU A 226 -4.07 53.70 1.21
C LEU A 226 -3.54 55.13 1.12
N ASN A 227 -2.81 55.50 0.08
CA ASN A 227 -2.39 56.89 -0.12
C ASN A 227 -3.60 57.81 -0.35
N GLU A 228 -4.61 57.34 -1.10
CA GLU A 228 -5.87 58.07 -1.33
C GLU A 228 -6.77 58.09 -0.09
N ASN A 229 -6.79 57.00 0.70
CA ASN A 229 -7.56 56.91 1.94
C ASN A 229 -6.74 56.27 3.08
N PRO A 230 -5.92 57.05 3.80
CA PRO A 230 -4.98 56.56 4.81
C PRO A 230 -5.63 55.89 6.02
N ASN A 231 -6.92 56.13 6.26
CA ASN A 231 -7.64 55.60 7.42
C ASN A 231 -8.49 54.36 7.10
N SER A 232 -8.41 53.82 5.87
CA SER A 232 -9.12 52.61 5.49
C SER A 232 -8.65 51.39 6.29
N LYS A 233 -9.43 50.98 7.30
CA LYS A 233 -9.19 49.77 8.11
C LYS A 233 -9.12 48.50 7.24
N LYS A 234 -9.97 48.42 6.21
CA LYS A 234 -9.99 47.31 5.25
C LYS A 234 -8.65 47.17 4.51
N ASN A 235 -8.13 48.27 3.97
CA ASN A 235 -6.88 48.23 3.20
C ASN A 235 -5.67 47.98 4.10
N LYS A 236 -5.63 48.55 5.31
CA LYS A 236 -4.59 48.24 6.31
C LYS A 236 -4.57 46.75 6.67
N SER A 237 -5.75 46.16 6.90
CA SER A 237 -5.86 44.73 7.20
C SER A 237 -5.42 43.84 6.04
N LYS A 238 -5.83 44.17 4.79
CA LYS A 238 -5.38 43.44 3.59
C LYS A 238 -3.87 43.58 3.36
N LEU A 239 -3.29 44.76 3.59
CA LEU A 239 -1.84 44.97 3.49
C LEU A 239 -1.08 44.10 4.50
N ASN A 240 -1.55 44.03 5.75
CA ASN A 240 -0.95 43.16 6.76
C ASN A 240 -1.01 41.68 6.34
N GLN A 241 -2.14 41.23 5.78
CA GLN A 241 -2.28 39.87 5.25
C GLN A 241 -1.30 39.61 4.10
N LEU A 242 -1.15 40.56 3.17
CA LEU A 242 -0.21 40.45 2.06
C LEU A 242 1.25 40.41 2.54
N ASN A 243 1.61 41.22 3.55
CA ASN A 243 2.95 41.18 4.16
C ASN A 243 3.26 39.81 4.79
N MET A 244 2.28 39.20 5.48
CA MET A 244 2.44 37.85 6.02
C MET A 244 2.64 36.81 4.91
N GLN A 245 1.87 36.93 3.81
CA GLN A 245 2.03 36.05 2.65
C GLN A 245 3.39 36.24 1.96
N LEU A 246 3.83 37.48 1.80
CA LEU A 246 5.13 37.84 1.22
C LEU A 246 6.27 37.20 2.01
N SER A 247 6.27 37.38 3.34
CA SER A 247 7.26 36.76 4.24
C SER A 247 7.25 35.24 4.12
N SER A 248 6.06 34.61 4.08
CA SER A 248 5.93 33.16 3.92
C SER A 248 6.47 32.65 2.58
N ILE A 249 6.20 33.34 1.48
CA ILE A 249 6.70 32.95 0.15
C ILE A 249 8.21 33.12 0.05
N ASN A 250 8.77 34.24 0.52
CA ASN A 250 10.21 34.44 0.52
C ASN A 250 10.94 33.36 1.32
N ASN A 251 10.41 32.99 2.50
CA ASN A 251 10.94 31.88 3.28
C ASN A 251 10.88 30.54 2.53
N ARG A 252 9.82 30.29 1.75
CA ARG A 252 9.71 29.07 0.92
C ARG A 252 10.69 29.08 -0.24
N ILE A 253 10.91 30.23 -0.89
CA ILE A 253 11.88 30.38 -1.98
C ILE A 253 13.28 30.12 -1.46
N SER A 254 13.69 30.77 -0.37
CA SER A 254 15.01 30.58 0.26
C SER A 254 15.24 29.12 0.66
N LYS A 255 14.28 28.46 1.32
CA LYS A 255 14.40 27.03 1.63
C LYS A 255 14.47 26.13 0.39
N THR A 256 13.80 26.52 -0.70
CA THR A 256 13.86 25.76 -1.95
C THR A 256 15.23 25.90 -2.59
N GLU A 257 15.84 27.09 -2.55
CA GLU A 257 17.21 27.34 -3.01
C GLU A 257 18.23 26.53 -2.21
N GLU A 258 18.10 26.50 -0.88
CA GLU A 258 18.92 25.67 0.00
C GLU A 258 18.84 24.19 -0.37
N LEU A 259 17.64 23.66 -0.58
CA LEU A 259 17.44 22.26 -0.99
C LEU A 259 18.01 21.97 -2.38
N ILE A 260 17.89 22.89 -3.35
CA ILE A 260 18.49 22.73 -4.67
C ILE A 260 20.02 22.62 -4.57
N LEU A 261 20.64 23.44 -3.70
CA LEU A 261 22.08 23.43 -3.48
C LEU A 261 22.56 22.17 -2.76
N GLU A 262 21.79 21.70 -1.76
CA GLU A 262 22.17 20.55 -0.92
C GLU A 262 21.90 19.21 -1.61
N ASP A 263 20.69 19.03 -2.15
CA ASP A 263 20.17 17.73 -2.59
C ASP A 263 19.95 17.65 -4.10
N GLY A 264 20.11 18.77 -4.81
CA GLY A 264 19.88 18.88 -6.25
C GLY A 264 18.45 19.32 -6.61
N PRO A 265 18.20 19.56 -7.91
CA PRO A 265 16.96 20.17 -8.38
C PRO A 265 15.75 19.23 -8.38
N VAL A 266 15.95 17.91 -8.37
CA VAL A 266 14.86 16.93 -8.38
C VAL A 266 14.94 16.09 -7.12
N LEU A 267 13.89 16.12 -6.31
CA LEU A 267 13.81 15.34 -5.08
C LEU A 267 12.95 14.09 -5.27
N ASP A 268 13.53 12.94 -4.96
CA ASP A 268 12.82 11.67 -4.83
C ASP A 268 12.09 11.62 -3.47
N LEU A 269 10.76 11.65 -3.50
CA LEU A 269 9.93 11.84 -2.29
C LEU A 269 9.47 10.52 -1.68
N ALA A 270 8.88 9.66 -2.51
CA ALA A 270 8.35 8.36 -2.12
C ALA A 270 8.31 7.44 -3.33
N ALA A 271 8.56 6.15 -3.13
CA ALA A 271 8.50 5.17 -4.20
C ALA A 271 7.87 3.87 -3.71
N ALA A 272 7.32 3.10 -4.64
CA ALA A 272 6.72 1.82 -4.31
C ALA A 272 6.72 0.85 -5.49
N LEU A 273 6.77 -0.44 -5.16
CA LEU A 273 6.46 -1.55 -6.03
C LEU A 273 4.97 -1.88 -5.94
N PHE A 274 4.29 -1.78 -7.08
CA PHE A 274 2.91 -2.21 -7.26
C PHE A 274 2.86 -3.49 -8.08
N ILE A 275 2.00 -4.43 -7.68
CA ILE A 275 1.61 -5.55 -8.53
C ILE A 275 0.19 -5.28 -9.04
N CYS A 276 0.00 -5.26 -10.35
CA CYS A 276 -1.28 -4.96 -10.98
C CYS A 276 -1.80 -6.21 -11.69
N THR A 277 -2.93 -6.72 -11.24
CA THR A 277 -3.66 -7.81 -11.89
C THR A 277 -5.03 -7.31 -12.35
N ASP A 278 -5.77 -8.14 -13.07
CA ASP A 278 -7.15 -7.82 -13.46
C ASP A 278 -8.09 -7.75 -12.23
N ASP A 279 -7.70 -8.39 -11.13
CA ASP A 279 -8.49 -8.46 -9.90
C ASP A 279 -8.17 -7.32 -8.92
N GLU A 280 -6.90 -6.94 -8.76
CA GLU A 280 -6.49 -5.88 -7.82
C GLU A 280 -5.19 -5.17 -8.19
N VAL A 281 -5.06 -3.91 -7.75
CA VAL A 281 -3.77 -3.22 -7.63
C VAL A 281 -3.26 -3.39 -6.21
N TYR A 282 -2.04 -3.88 -6.08
CA TYR A 282 -1.47 -4.32 -4.83
C TYR A 282 -0.20 -3.52 -4.47
N TYR A 283 -0.26 -2.77 -3.38
CA TYR A 283 0.82 -1.94 -2.85
C TYR A 283 1.80 -2.78 -2.01
N LEU A 284 2.76 -3.43 -2.67
CA LEU A 284 3.58 -4.49 -2.07
C LEU A 284 4.69 -3.97 -1.14
N SER A 285 5.48 -3.01 -1.61
CA SER A 285 6.65 -2.51 -0.89
C SER A 285 6.88 -1.05 -1.20
N SER A 286 7.32 -0.27 -0.22
CA SER A 286 7.40 1.18 -0.36
C SER A 286 8.43 1.81 0.56
N GLY A 287 8.92 2.98 0.16
CA GLY A 287 9.74 3.84 0.97
C GLY A 287 9.45 5.31 0.72
N SER A 288 9.84 6.16 1.66
CA SER A 288 9.71 7.61 1.54
C SER A 288 10.82 8.30 2.30
N ASN A 289 11.32 9.41 1.77
CA ASN A 289 12.36 10.18 2.44
C ASN A 289 11.75 11.09 3.51
N PRO A 290 12.03 10.88 4.80
CA PRO A 290 11.45 11.69 5.88
C PRO A 290 11.82 13.17 5.79
N LYS A 291 13.00 13.50 5.23
CA LYS A 291 13.46 14.89 4.99
C LYS A 291 12.46 15.67 4.14
N TYR A 292 11.75 14.98 3.24
CA TYR A 292 10.87 15.59 2.24
C TYR A 292 9.37 15.37 2.50
N ASN A 293 9.00 14.92 3.70
CA ASN A 293 7.59 14.68 4.07
C ASN A 293 6.67 15.89 3.86
N GLN A 294 7.19 17.12 3.90
CA GLN A 294 6.42 18.34 3.64
C GLN A 294 5.78 18.40 2.24
N TYR A 295 6.35 17.68 1.26
CA TYR A 295 5.86 17.58 -0.11
C TYR A 295 4.82 16.45 -0.30
N MET A 296 4.59 15.63 0.74
CA MET A 296 3.51 14.63 0.78
C MET A 296 3.55 13.60 -0.37
N GLY A 297 4.75 13.24 -0.85
CA GLY A 297 4.94 12.38 -2.03
C GLY A 297 4.16 11.07 -1.99
N ALA A 298 4.11 10.41 -0.83
CA ALA A 298 3.35 9.17 -0.65
C ALA A 298 1.85 9.35 -0.96
N TYR A 299 1.24 10.49 -0.61
CA TYR A 299 -0.18 10.75 -0.91
C TYR A 299 -0.40 10.93 -2.42
N HIS A 300 0.51 11.62 -3.10
CA HIS A 300 0.44 11.78 -4.54
C HIS A 300 0.59 10.43 -5.27
N LEU A 301 1.54 9.61 -4.82
CA LEU A 301 1.80 8.29 -5.37
C LEU A 301 0.58 7.37 -5.26
N GLN A 302 -0.04 7.29 -4.08
CA GLN A 302 -1.24 6.49 -3.89
C GLN A 302 -2.41 7.01 -4.74
N TRP A 303 -2.61 8.33 -4.79
CA TRP A 303 -3.68 8.89 -5.62
C TRP A 303 -3.47 8.60 -7.11
N HIS A 304 -2.22 8.65 -7.59
CA HIS A 304 -1.89 8.28 -8.96
C HIS A 304 -2.28 6.83 -9.25
N MET A 305 -1.92 5.91 -8.36
CA MET A 305 -2.18 4.47 -8.56
C MET A 305 -3.66 4.10 -8.34
N ILE A 306 -4.41 4.82 -7.51
CA ILE A 306 -5.87 4.67 -7.40
C ILE A 306 -6.54 5.06 -8.73
N LYS A 307 -6.12 6.17 -9.34
CA LYS A 307 -6.61 6.58 -10.67
C LYS A 307 -6.22 5.58 -11.75
N TYR A 308 -5.00 5.03 -11.69
CA TYR A 308 -4.57 3.95 -12.59
C TYR A 308 -5.50 2.74 -12.49
N ALA A 309 -5.81 2.27 -11.27
CA ALA A 309 -6.73 1.16 -11.08
C ALA A 309 -8.11 1.45 -11.69
N LYS A 310 -8.64 2.66 -11.48
CA LYS A 310 -9.91 3.11 -12.08
C LYS A 310 -9.87 3.14 -13.61
N SER A 311 -8.81 3.68 -14.22
CA SER A 311 -8.71 3.76 -15.67
C SER A 311 -8.53 2.40 -16.35
N HIS A 312 -8.12 1.38 -15.59
CA HIS A 312 -7.97 -0.01 -16.06
C HIS A 312 -9.12 -0.93 -15.61
N ASN A 313 -10.21 -0.37 -15.07
CA ASN A 313 -11.39 -1.10 -14.58
C ASN A 313 -11.09 -2.12 -13.45
N ILE A 314 -10.01 -1.89 -12.69
CA ILE A 314 -9.65 -2.70 -11.54
C ILE A 314 -10.43 -2.15 -10.33
N ASN A 315 -11.33 -2.95 -9.78
CA ASN A 315 -12.27 -2.49 -8.75
C ASN A 315 -11.75 -2.59 -7.31
N ARG A 316 -10.54 -3.10 -7.12
CA ARG A 316 -9.97 -3.36 -5.80
C ARG A 316 -8.56 -2.77 -5.71
N TYR A 317 -8.37 -1.89 -4.73
CA TYR A 317 -7.07 -1.32 -4.41
C TYR A 317 -6.60 -1.81 -3.05
N ASN A 318 -5.59 -2.66 -3.05
CA ASN A 318 -5.09 -3.36 -1.88
C ASN A 318 -3.85 -2.64 -1.33
N PHE A 319 -4.02 -1.90 -0.23
CA PHE A 319 -2.92 -1.26 0.50
C PHE A 319 -2.03 -2.26 1.26
N TYR A 320 -2.36 -3.54 1.18
CA TYR A 320 -1.67 -4.65 1.80
C TYR A 320 -1.70 -4.64 3.34
N GLY A 321 -0.85 -5.47 3.94
CA GLY A 321 -0.85 -5.86 5.35
C GLY A 321 -0.85 -4.72 6.35
N ILE A 322 -1.58 -4.92 7.45
CA ILE A 322 -1.47 -4.16 8.71
C ILE A 322 -1.34 -5.16 9.87
N THR A 323 -0.89 -4.72 11.04
CA THR A 323 -0.71 -5.63 12.19
C THR A 323 -2.03 -6.23 12.70
N GLY A 324 -3.17 -5.58 12.47
CA GLY A 324 -4.43 -5.96 13.11
C GLY A 324 -4.51 -5.59 14.59
N VAL A 325 -3.53 -4.83 15.09
CA VAL A 325 -3.55 -4.23 16.42
C VAL A 325 -4.06 -2.80 16.28
N PHE A 326 -5.30 -2.54 16.69
CA PHE A 326 -5.97 -1.25 16.51
C PHE A 326 -5.81 -0.36 17.76
N SER A 327 -4.56 -0.06 18.12
CA SER A 327 -4.22 0.84 19.22
C SER A 327 -3.09 1.79 18.83
N ASN A 328 -2.94 2.88 19.58
CA ASN A 328 -1.88 3.88 19.37
C ASN A 328 -0.47 3.36 19.73
N GLU A 329 -0.38 2.20 20.37
CA GLU A 329 0.86 1.49 20.68
C GLU A 329 1.26 0.49 19.59
N ALA A 330 0.46 0.31 18.55
CA ALA A 330 0.80 -0.59 17.45
C ALA A 330 2.03 -0.08 16.67
N ASP A 331 2.95 -1.00 16.34
CA ASP A 331 4.19 -0.69 15.59
C ASP A 331 3.92 0.02 14.25
N ASP A 332 2.77 -0.26 13.64
CA ASP A 332 2.34 0.29 12.35
C ASP A 332 1.19 1.29 12.48
N PHE A 333 0.94 1.87 13.67
CA PHE A 333 -0.19 2.79 13.88
C PHE A 333 -0.22 3.94 12.85
N GLY A 334 0.92 4.55 12.55
CA GLY A 334 1.01 5.60 11.53
C GLY A 334 0.66 5.12 10.12
N VAL A 335 1.02 3.87 9.78
CA VAL A 335 0.66 3.23 8.50
C VAL A 335 -0.84 2.94 8.45
N GLN A 336 -1.43 2.47 9.56
CA GLN A 336 -2.87 2.28 9.66
C GLN A 336 -3.64 3.59 9.48
N GLN A 337 -3.20 4.69 10.13
CA GLN A 337 -3.84 6.00 9.95
C GLN A 337 -3.70 6.51 8.51
N PHE A 338 -2.54 6.31 7.87
CA PHE A 338 -2.34 6.66 6.46
C PHE A 338 -3.34 5.94 5.56
N LYS A 339 -3.44 4.61 5.66
CA LYS A 339 -4.36 3.79 4.85
C LYS A 339 -5.83 4.11 5.14
N LYS A 340 -6.18 4.27 6.42
CA LYS A 340 -7.51 4.73 6.87
C LYS A 340 -7.92 6.03 6.22
N GLY A 341 -6.98 6.97 6.09
CA GLY A 341 -7.21 8.27 5.48
C GLY A 341 -7.76 8.20 4.04
N PHE A 342 -7.50 7.11 3.30
CA PHE A 342 -8.03 6.86 1.96
C PHE A 342 -9.45 6.26 1.95
N ASN A 343 -10.08 6.09 3.12
CA ASN A 343 -11.35 5.40 3.32
C ASN A 343 -11.26 3.88 3.02
N ALA A 344 -10.12 3.27 3.31
CA ALA A 344 -9.95 1.81 3.22
C ALA A 344 -10.64 1.07 4.38
N HIS A 345 -11.26 -0.06 4.08
CA HIS A 345 -11.72 -1.04 5.08
C HIS A 345 -10.64 -2.07 5.38
N VAL A 346 -10.90 -2.96 6.34
CA VAL A 346 -9.98 -4.06 6.70
C VAL A 346 -10.64 -5.40 6.44
N GLU A 347 -9.91 -6.28 5.77
CA GLU A 347 -10.25 -7.68 5.58
C GLU A 347 -9.36 -8.54 6.47
N GLU A 348 -9.97 -9.22 7.43
CA GLU A 348 -9.32 -10.20 8.28
C GLU A 348 -9.50 -11.59 7.66
N LEU A 349 -8.40 -12.23 7.30
CA LEU A 349 -8.37 -13.55 6.69
C LEU A 349 -8.45 -14.67 7.72
N ILE A 350 -8.91 -15.84 7.30
CA ILE A 350 -9.10 -17.03 8.15
C ILE A 350 -7.81 -17.49 8.83
N GLY A 351 -6.64 -17.21 8.24
CA GLY A 351 -5.33 -17.53 8.80
C GLY A 351 -4.80 -18.89 8.36
N ASP A 352 -3.82 -19.37 9.10
CA ASP A 352 -3.01 -20.52 8.72
C ASP A 352 -3.60 -21.84 9.21
N PHE A 353 -3.34 -22.90 8.43
CA PHE A 353 -3.54 -24.28 8.83
C PHE A 353 -2.27 -25.08 8.55
N ILE A 354 -1.93 -25.99 9.46
CA ILE A 354 -0.82 -26.93 9.28
C ILE A 354 -1.36 -28.35 9.25
N LYS A 355 -0.92 -29.13 8.26
CA LYS A 355 -1.17 -30.57 8.17
C LYS A 355 0.16 -31.32 8.22
N PRO A 356 0.49 -31.96 9.36
CA PRO A 356 1.50 -33.00 9.39
C PRO A 356 1.00 -34.20 8.59
N VAL A 357 1.67 -34.52 7.47
CA VAL A 357 1.40 -35.73 6.69
C VAL A 357 2.28 -36.90 7.15
N ARG A 358 3.36 -36.61 7.89
CA ARG A 358 4.22 -37.59 8.58
C ARG A 358 4.39 -37.17 10.05
N PRO A 359 3.43 -37.47 10.94
CA PRO A 359 3.42 -36.96 12.32
C PRO A 359 4.63 -37.31 13.18
N ILE A 360 5.35 -38.39 12.89
CA ILE A 360 6.56 -38.77 13.63
C ILE A 360 7.76 -37.88 13.27
N LEU A 361 7.77 -37.30 12.06
CA LEU A 361 8.85 -36.45 11.57
C LEU A 361 8.58 -34.95 11.79
N TYR A 362 7.34 -34.59 12.08
CA TYR A 362 6.92 -33.23 12.40
C TYR A 362 7.07 -33.02 13.90
#